data_AF-A0A502D097-F1
#
_entry.id   AF-A0A502D097-F1
#
_cell.length_a   1.000
_cell.length_b   1.000
_cell.length_c   1.000
_cell.angle_alpha   90.00
_cell.angle_beta   90.00
_cell.angle_gamma   90.00
#
_symmetry.space_group_name_H-M   'P 1'
#
loop_
_entity.id
_entity.type
_entity.pdbx_description
1 polymer ?
#
loop_
_entity_poly.entity_id
_entity_poly.type
_entity_poly.pdbx_seq_one_letter_code
_entity_poly.pdbx_strand_id
1 'polypeptide(L)'
;MAALGGAVTVALCGHWEHDGPCRWEHFTRPEVVDAAVVVTVYFDAAAHEEQQVRERVREALAAGSLVGPDGTTTAWQLAPN
;
A
#
# COMPACT_ATOMS: atom_id res chain seq x y z
N MET A 1 -0.76 11.11 -4.30
CA MET A 1 -1.17 10.26 -3.14
C MET A 1 -1.77 8.92 -3.57
N ALA A 2 -2.53 8.85 -4.67
CA ALA A 2 -3.08 7.59 -5.19
C ALA A 2 -2.02 6.48 -5.37
N ALA A 3 -0.78 6.83 -5.73
CA ALA A 3 0.31 5.88 -5.87
C ALA A 3 0.66 5.12 -4.57
N LEU A 4 0.58 5.73 -3.39
CA LEU A 4 0.91 5.03 -2.13
C LEU A 4 -0.18 4.03 -1.75
N GLY A 5 -1.45 4.44 -1.83
CA GLY A 5 -2.58 3.52 -1.65
C GLY A 5 -2.56 2.40 -2.68
N GLY A 6 -2.21 2.75 -3.91
CA GLY A 6 -1.98 1.81 -4.99
C GLY A 6 -0.94 0.74 -4.74
N ALA A 7 0.21 1.15 -4.18
CA ALA A 7 1.28 0.21 -3.85
C ALA A 7 0.79 -0.81 -2.82
N VAL A 8 0.03 -0.35 -1.81
CA VAL A 8 -0.61 -1.22 -0.82
C VAL A 8 -1.60 -2.17 -1.48
N THR A 9 -2.50 -1.67 -2.33
CA THR A 9 -3.49 -2.51 -3.03
C THR A 9 -2.82 -3.56 -3.90
N VAL A 10 -1.82 -3.20 -4.72
CA VAL A 10 -1.09 -4.17 -5.54
C VAL A 10 -0.37 -5.21 -4.68
N ALA A 11 0.21 -4.81 -3.54
CA ALA A 11 0.92 -5.74 -2.67
C ALA A 11 0.00 -6.74 -1.96
N LEU A 12 -1.23 -6.32 -1.61
CA LEU A 12 -2.18 -7.15 -0.87
C LEU A 12 -3.11 -7.96 -1.78
N CYS A 13 -3.52 -7.39 -2.92
CA CYS A 13 -4.43 -8.02 -3.87
C CYS A 13 -3.76 -8.56 -5.14
N GLY A 14 -2.49 -8.27 -5.37
CA GLY A 14 -1.74 -8.67 -6.58
C GLY A 14 -1.99 -7.77 -7.79
N HIS A 15 -3.14 -7.09 -7.86
CA HIS A 15 -3.46 -6.12 -8.90
C HIS A 15 -4.30 -4.96 -8.35
N TRP A 16 -4.37 -3.88 -9.12
CA TRP A 16 -5.18 -2.69 -8.83
C TRP A 16 -6.67 -2.95 -8.87
N GLU A 17 -7.07 -3.82 -9.80
CA GLU A 17 -8.44 -4.27 -10.00
C GLU A 17 -8.44 -5.78 -9.81
N HIS A 18 -9.34 -6.29 -8.98
CA HIS A 18 -9.57 -7.72 -8.87
C HIS A 18 -11.06 -7.98 -8.80
N ASP A 19 -11.49 -9.09 -9.40
CA ASP A 19 -12.85 -9.55 -9.26
C ASP A 19 -13.06 -10.13 -7.86
N GLY A 20 -14.20 -9.82 -7.24
CA GLY A 20 -14.57 -10.31 -5.91
C GLY A 20 -13.97 -9.53 -4.74
N PRO A 21 -14.24 -9.96 -3.49
CA PRO A 21 -13.73 -9.29 -2.29
C PRO A 21 -12.21 -9.41 -2.17
N CYS A 22 -11.60 -8.50 -1.40
CA CYS A 22 -10.16 -8.57 -1.15
C CYS A 22 -9.85 -9.84 -0.34
N ARG A 23 -8.68 -10.44 -0.54
CA ARG A 23 -8.22 -11.51 0.37
C ARG A 23 -8.10 -10.99 1.80
N TRP A 24 -7.49 -9.81 1.94
CA TRP A 24 -7.46 -9.04 3.17
C TRP A 24 -8.18 -7.73 2.88
N GLU A 25 -9.38 -7.56 3.44
CA GLU A 25 -10.09 -6.29 3.37
C GLU A 25 -9.16 -5.21 3.89
N HIS A 26 -8.95 -4.15 3.10
CA HIS A 26 -7.97 -3.14 3.43
C HIS A 26 -8.41 -1.76 2.97
N PHE A 27 -8.02 -0.76 3.73
CA PHE A 27 -8.24 0.64 3.43
C PHE A 27 -6.97 1.43 3.70
N THR A 28 -6.54 2.21 2.71
CA THR A 28 -5.35 3.06 2.85
C THR A 28 -5.75 4.52 2.88
N ARG A 29 -5.30 5.22 3.92
CA ARG A 29 -5.52 6.65 4.12
C ARG A 29 -4.18 7.39 4.10
N PRO A 30 -3.81 8.00 2.96
CA PRO A 30 -2.67 8.90 2.89
C PRO A 30 -3.04 10.31 3.37
N GLU A 31 -2.18 10.91 4.19
CA GLU A 31 -2.32 12.28 4.68
C GLU A 31 -1.00 13.03 4.50
N VAL A 32 -1.06 14.26 3.98
CA VAL A 32 0.11 15.13 3.90
C VAL A 32 0.31 15.79 5.26
N VAL A 33 1.48 15.58 5.87
CA VAL A 33 1.89 16.20 7.12
C VAL A 33 3.22 16.91 6.86
N ASP A 34 3.18 18.25 6.89
CA ASP A 34 4.27 19.12 6.47
C ASP A 34 4.80 18.78 5.07
N ALA A 35 6.04 18.27 4.99
CA ALA A 35 6.71 17.86 3.74
C ALA A 35 6.67 16.35 3.51
N ALA A 36 5.97 15.58 4.36
CA ALA A 36 5.88 14.12 4.30
C ALA A 36 4.45 13.65 4.01
N VAL A 37 4.32 12.39 3.61
CA VAL A 37 3.04 11.71 3.51
C VAL A 37 3.01 10.58 4.53
N VAL A 38 2.07 10.67 5.48
CA VAL A 38 1.80 9.60 6.43
C VAL A 38 0.76 8.68 5.81
N VAL A 39 1.04 7.37 5.79
CA VAL A 39 0.14 6.36 5.23
C VAL A 39 -0.36 5.48 6.35
N THR A 40 -1.65 5.59 6.65
CA THR A 40 -2.33 4.69 7.60
C THR A 40 -3.04 3.59 6.82
N VAL A 41 -2.71 2.33 7.14
CA VAL A 41 -3.33 1.15 6.52
C VAL A 41 -4.16 0.42 7.56
N TYR A 42 -5.46 0.29 7.29
CA TYR A 42 -6.39 -0.56 8.04
C TYR A 42 -6.56 -1.85 7.27
N PHE A 43 -6.56 -2.99 7.93
CA PHE A 43 -6.79 -4.28 7.29
C PHE A 43 -7.50 -5.26 8.22
N ASP A 44 -8.23 -6.21 7.63
CA ASP A 44 -8.78 -7.39 8.29
C ASP A 44 -8.03 -8.65 7.82
N ALA A 45 -7.47 -9.39 8.77
CA ALA A 45 -6.70 -10.60 8.52
C ALA A 45 -6.80 -11.56 9.71
N ALA A 46 -6.66 -12.85 9.44
CA ALA A 46 -6.50 -13.82 10.52
C ALA A 46 -5.23 -13.52 11.32
N ALA A 47 -5.24 -13.77 12.64
CA ALA A 47 -4.12 -13.40 13.51
C ALA A 47 -2.77 -14.02 13.07
N HIS A 48 -2.79 -15.21 12.46
CA HIS A 48 -1.58 -15.87 11.94
C HIS A 48 -1.06 -15.27 10.62
N GLU A 49 -1.85 -14.42 9.97
CA GLU A 49 -1.51 -13.72 8.72
C GLU A 49 -1.16 -12.24 8.96
N GLU A 50 -1.41 -11.69 10.16
CA GLU A 50 -1.19 -10.26 10.45
C GLU A 50 0.23 -9.81 10.09
N GLN A 51 1.24 -10.58 10.52
CA GLN A 51 2.63 -10.28 10.24
C GLN A 51 2.93 -10.30 8.74
N GLN A 52 2.33 -11.24 8.02
CA GLN A 52 2.47 -11.37 6.57
C GLN A 52 1.91 -10.14 5.83
N VAL A 53 0.79 -9.57 6.30
CA VAL A 53 0.21 -8.35 5.73
C VAL A 53 1.12 -7.15 5.99
N ARG A 54 1.62 -7.01 7.24
CA ARG A 54 2.54 -5.91 7.61
C ARG A 54 3.83 -5.92 6.79
N GLU A 55 4.41 -7.09 6.57
CA GLU A 55 5.63 -7.25 5.77
C GLU A 55 5.39 -6.82 4.32
N ARG A 56 4.30 -7.29 3.70
CA ARG A 56 3.93 -6.89 2.33
C ARG A 56 3.75 -5.39 2.19
N VAL A 57 3.03 -4.75 3.13
CA VAL A 57 2.84 -3.29 3.13
C VAL A 57 4.19 -2.57 3.24
N ARG A 58 5.04 -3.01 4.17
CA ARG A 58 6.36 -2.38 4.38
C ARG A 58 7.25 -2.53 3.16
N GLU A 59 7.32 -3.73 2.57
CA GLU A 59 8.10 -4.00 1.36
C GLU A 59 7.62 -3.14 0.18
N ALA A 60 6.31 -3.04 -0.02
CA ALA A 60 5.73 -2.23 -1.09
C ALA A 60 6.08 -0.74 -0.94
N LEU A 61 6.00 -0.20 0.28
CA LEU A 61 6.37 1.19 0.54
C LEU A 61 7.89 1.40 0.48
N ALA A 62 8.69 0.39 0.85
CA ALA A 62 10.15 0.44 0.75
C ALA A 62 10.65 0.36 -0.70
N ALA A 63 9.90 -0.27 -1.61
CA ALA A 63 10.21 -0.31 -3.04
C ALA A 63 10.29 1.10 -3.67
N GLY A 64 9.64 2.10 -3.06
CA GLY A 64 9.86 3.51 -3.38
C GLY A 64 9.33 3.96 -4.74
N SER A 65 8.57 3.13 -5.44
CA SER A 65 7.95 3.52 -6.70
C SER A 65 6.76 2.63 -7.08
N LEU A 66 5.90 3.17 -7.93
CA LEU A 66 4.81 2.43 -8.54
C LEU A 66 4.48 3.01 -9.91
N VAL A 67 4.23 2.11 -10.86
CA VAL A 67 3.68 2.44 -12.18
C VAL A 67 2.16 2.42 -12.05
N GLY A 68 1.53 3.58 -12.25
CA GLY A 68 0.09 3.71 -12.26
C GLY A 68 -0.56 3.07 -13.50
N PRO A 69 -1.90 2.93 -13.51
CA PRO A 69 -2.65 2.37 -14.64
C PRO A 69 -2.51 3.21 -15.92
N ASP A 70 -2.13 4.49 -15.81
CA ASP A 70 -1.82 5.39 -16.92
C ASP A 70 -0.38 5.23 -17.45
N GLY A 71 0.42 4.34 -16.85
CA GLY A 71 1.83 4.15 -17.16
C GLY A 71 2.77 5.16 -16.48
N THR A 72 2.23 6.12 -15.71
CA THR A 72 3.05 7.11 -15.00
C THR A 72 3.74 6.46 -13.80
N THR A 73 5.06 6.61 -13.72
CA THR A 73 5.82 6.18 -12.54
C THR A 73 5.80 7.29 -11.49
N THR A 74 5.29 6.97 -10.30
CA THR A 74 5.44 7.82 -9.12
C THR A 74 6.52 7.22 -8.23
N ALA A 75 7.47 8.04 -7.77
CA ALA A 75 8.54 7.61 -6.86
C ALA A 75 8.45 8.35 -5.51
N TRP A 76 8.95 7.70 -4.46
CA TRP A 76 9.02 8.22 -3.09
C TRP A 76 10.17 7.55 -2.33
N GLN A 77 10.40 8.00 -1.10
CA GLN A 77 11.32 7.37 -0.17
C GLN A 77 10.60 7.10 1.14
N LEU A 78 10.75 5.88 1.67
CA LEU A 78 10.22 5.54 2.97
C LEU A 78 11.11 6.17 4.05
N ALA A 79 10.50 6.97 4.92
CA ALA A 79 11.21 7.52 6.07
C ALA A 79 11.69 6.38 6.99
N PRO A 80 12.87 6.50 7.61
CA PRO A 80 13.29 5.57 8.64
C PRO A 80 12.29 5.57 9.80
N ASN A 81 12.06 4.40 10.39
CA ASN A 81 11.27 4.26 11.63
C ASN A 81 12.00 4.90 12.81
#